data_AF-A0A1G3HLK7-F1
#
_entry.id   AF-A0A1G3HLK7-F1
#
_cell.length_a   1.000
_cell.length_b   1.000
_cell.length_c   1.000
_cell.angle_alpha   90.00
_cell.angle_beta   90.00
_cell.angle_gamma   90.00
#
_symmetry.space_group_name_H-M   'P 1'
#
loop_
_entity.id
_entity.type
_entity.pdbx_description
1 polymer ?
#
loop_
_entity_poly.entity_id
_entity_poly.type
_entity_poly.pdbx_seq_one_letter_code
_entity_poly.pdbx_strand_id
1 'polypeptide(L)'
;MPQKLTHSIAALLAALSVGSAGAADPREKHAHDFAKDVDAFHAVLAPLWHARPGKERAQNVCVQAPRLEQLAAAIHSGNPRPLQASVAALRAQCQSAPADIDAVFSQVHDAFHRLVEPH
;
A
#
# COMPACT_ATOMS: atom_id res chain seq x y z
N MET A 1 -9.38 57.04 25.17
CA MET A 1 -10.15 56.46 26.30
C MET A 1 -10.79 55.17 25.81
N PRO A 2 -10.62 54.00 26.46
CA PRO A 2 -11.33 52.78 26.08
C PRO A 2 -12.60 52.61 26.92
N GLN A 3 -13.75 52.38 26.27
CA GLN A 3 -14.99 51.88 26.88
C GLN A 3 -15.43 50.66 26.05
N LYS A 4 -15.25 49.45 26.57
CA LYS A 4 -16.11 48.67 27.48
C LYS A 4 -17.11 47.79 26.71
N LEU A 5 -17.09 46.53 27.13
CA LEU A 5 -17.76 45.34 26.60
C LEU A 5 -19.30 45.45 26.50
N THR A 6 -19.86 44.40 25.86
CA THR A 6 -21.24 43.85 25.87
C THR A 6 -22.03 44.25 24.63
N HIS A 7 -22.53 43.32 23.79
CA HIS A 7 -23.38 42.19 24.15
C HIS A 7 -23.22 41.01 23.18
N SER A 8 -23.24 39.80 23.74
CA SER A 8 -23.47 38.55 23.01
C SER A 8 -24.91 38.49 22.50
N ILE A 9 -25.11 38.21 21.22
CA ILE A 9 -26.32 37.55 20.71
C ILE A 9 -25.88 36.45 19.74
N ALA A 10 -26.07 35.22 20.19
CA ALA A 10 -26.03 34.02 19.39
C ALA A 10 -27.32 33.93 18.55
N ALA A 11 -27.21 33.59 17.27
CA ALA A 11 -28.29 32.94 16.51
C ALA A 11 -27.77 32.37 15.18
N LEU A 12 -27.85 31.05 15.08
CA LEU A 12 -28.28 30.22 13.95
C LEU A 12 -27.73 30.52 12.54
N LEU A 13 -27.14 29.49 11.92
CA LEU A 13 -27.80 28.78 10.80
C LEU A 13 -27.02 27.49 10.46
N ALA A 14 -27.73 26.38 10.55
CA ALA A 14 -27.30 25.08 10.08
C ALA A 14 -27.19 25.09 8.55
N ALA A 15 -26.03 24.71 8.03
CA ALA A 15 -25.91 24.20 6.68
C ALA A 15 -25.42 22.75 6.79
N LEU A 16 -26.38 21.83 6.72
CA LEU A 16 -26.14 20.41 6.48
C LEU A 16 -25.58 20.26 5.08
N SER A 17 -24.26 20.37 4.95
CA SER A 17 -23.56 19.90 3.75
C SER A 17 -23.64 18.39 3.78
N VAL A 18 -24.61 17.85 3.04
CA VAL A 18 -24.72 16.44 2.69
C VAL A 18 -23.34 15.97 2.25
N GLY A 19 -22.68 15.21 3.12
CA GLY A 19 -21.52 14.44 2.74
C GLY A 19 -21.99 13.47 1.68
N SER A 20 -21.68 13.77 0.41
CA SER A 20 -21.59 12.76 -0.61
C SER A 20 -20.46 11.83 -0.18
N ALA A 21 -20.79 10.89 0.70
CA ALA A 21 -20.09 9.64 0.83
C ALA A 21 -20.21 8.97 -0.54
N GLY A 22 -19.29 9.33 -1.43
CA GLY A 22 -19.00 8.54 -2.59
C GLY A 22 -18.72 7.16 -2.04
N ALA A 23 -19.65 6.24 -2.30
CA ALA A 23 -19.51 4.84 -2.01
C ALA A 23 -18.07 4.49 -2.41
N ALA A 24 -17.29 4.01 -1.43
CA ALA A 24 -16.16 3.17 -1.78
C ALA A 24 -16.77 2.08 -2.65
N ASP A 25 -16.56 2.20 -3.96
CA ASP A 25 -16.72 1.11 -4.88
C ASP A 25 -16.13 -0.11 -4.16
N PRO A 26 -16.90 -1.18 -3.91
CA PRO A 26 -16.33 -2.43 -3.44
C PRO A 26 -15.47 -2.94 -4.59
N ARG A 27 -14.27 -2.34 -4.72
CA ARG A 27 -13.21 -2.70 -5.65
C ARG A 27 -13.24 -4.21 -5.70
N GLU A 28 -13.43 -4.74 -6.90
CA GLU A 28 -13.37 -6.16 -7.20
C GLU A 28 -12.40 -6.82 -6.24
N LYS A 29 -12.93 -7.57 -5.27
CA LYS A 29 -12.09 -8.46 -4.49
C LYS A 29 -11.70 -9.54 -5.48
N HIS A 30 -10.59 -9.35 -6.17
CA HIS A 30 -9.91 -10.43 -6.87
C HIS A 30 -9.43 -11.40 -5.78
N ALA A 31 -10.36 -12.23 -5.28
CA ALA A 31 -10.07 -13.34 -4.41
C ALA A 31 -9.44 -14.41 -5.32
N HIS A 32 -8.15 -14.26 -5.57
CA HIS A 32 -7.37 -15.32 -6.18
C HIS A 32 -7.19 -16.42 -5.13
N ASP A 33 -7.53 -17.65 -5.49
CA ASP A 33 -7.32 -18.81 -4.61
C ASP A 33 -5.85 -19.25 -4.72
N PHE A 34 -4.95 -18.42 -4.16
CA PHE A 34 -3.52 -18.71 -4.14
C PHE A 34 -3.19 -19.82 -3.14
N ALA A 35 -2.08 -20.53 -3.38
CA ALA A 35 -1.46 -21.33 -2.32
C ALA A 35 -1.19 -20.44 -1.09
N LYS A 36 -1.31 -21.01 0.12
CA LYS A 36 -1.31 -20.23 1.38
C LYS A 36 -0.06 -19.39 1.61
N ASP A 37 1.09 -19.89 1.19
CA ASP A 37 2.39 -19.21 1.26
C ASP A 37 2.46 -18.02 0.28
N VAL A 38 1.91 -18.16 -0.93
CA VAL A 38 1.74 -17.06 -1.90
C VAL A 38 0.72 -16.04 -1.41
N ASP A 39 -0.41 -16.48 -0.85
CA ASP A 39 -1.42 -15.58 -0.28
C ASP A 39 -0.86 -14.76 0.88
N ALA A 40 -0.04 -15.37 1.74
CA ALA A 40 0.61 -14.66 2.84
C ALA A 40 1.52 -13.51 2.34
N PHE A 41 2.24 -13.72 1.23
CA PHE A 41 3.01 -12.68 0.57
C PHE A 41 2.09 -11.61 -0.06
N HIS A 42 1.07 -12.04 -0.79
CA HIS A 42 0.09 -11.18 -1.44
C HIS A 42 -0.64 -10.25 -0.45
N ALA A 43 -1.01 -10.76 0.72
CA ALA A 43 -1.70 -10.00 1.78
C ALA A 43 -0.89 -8.78 2.27
N VAL A 44 0.44 -8.82 2.16
CA VAL A 44 1.31 -7.67 2.45
C VAL A 44 1.53 -6.82 1.20
N LEU A 45 1.78 -7.43 0.05
CA LEU A 45 2.06 -6.73 -1.20
C LEU A 45 0.87 -5.89 -1.69
N ALA A 46 -0.33 -6.46 -1.70
CA ALA A 46 -1.53 -5.86 -2.29
C ALA A 46 -1.87 -4.46 -1.74
N PRO A 47 -2.00 -4.24 -0.42
CA PRO A 47 -2.30 -2.91 0.10
C PRO A 47 -1.19 -1.88 -0.17
N LEU A 48 0.08 -2.32 -0.23
CA LEU A 48 1.20 -1.43 -0.59
C LEU A 48 1.14 -1.02 -2.06
N TRP A 49 0.85 -1.97 -2.95
CA TRP A 49 0.75 -1.72 -4.39
C TRP A 49 -0.42 -0.81 -4.74
N HIS A 50 -1.58 -1.08 -4.15
CA HIS A 50 -2.81 -0.32 -4.40
C HIS A 50 -2.87 1.03 -3.68
N ALA A 51 -1.89 1.37 -2.84
CA ALA A 51 -1.74 2.70 -2.27
C ALA A 51 -1.37 3.74 -3.35
N ARG A 52 -1.74 5.00 -3.12
CA ARG A 52 -1.40 6.10 -4.02
C ARG A 52 0.13 6.21 -4.18
N PRO A 53 0.67 6.30 -5.40
CA PRO A 53 2.09 6.57 -5.62
C PRO A 53 2.58 7.84 -4.91
N GLY A 54 3.78 7.78 -4.34
CA GLY A 54 4.43 8.91 -3.68
C GLY A 54 5.20 8.52 -2.42
N LYS A 55 5.68 9.55 -1.70
CA LYS A 55 6.57 9.41 -0.53
C LYS A 55 6.02 8.50 0.56
N GLU A 56 4.71 8.58 0.83
CA GLU A 56 4.06 7.75 1.84
C GLU A 56 4.10 6.26 1.46
N ARG A 57 3.76 5.92 0.21
CA ARG A 57 3.90 4.55 -0.29
C ARG A 57 5.34 4.08 -0.24
N ALA A 58 6.28 4.91 -0.65
CA ALA A 58 7.71 4.60 -0.62
C ALA A 58 8.19 4.24 0.80
N GLN A 59 7.81 5.05 1.79
CA GLN A 59 8.11 4.79 3.21
C GLN A 59 7.46 3.49 3.70
N ASN A 60 6.18 3.28 3.42
CA ASN A 60 5.45 2.10 3.85
C ASN A 60 6.02 0.81 3.23
N VAL A 61 6.38 0.85 1.95
CA VAL A 61 7.03 -0.27 1.26
C VAL A 61 8.37 -0.58 1.92
N CYS A 62 9.20 0.43 2.20
CA CYS A 62 10.50 0.20 2.83
C CYS A 62 10.39 -0.31 4.28
N VAL A 63 9.38 0.11 5.03
CA VAL A 63 9.07 -0.45 6.35
C VAL A 63 8.71 -1.94 6.25
N GLN A 64 7.98 -2.34 5.20
CA GLN A 64 7.53 -3.73 5.00
C GLN A 64 8.53 -4.61 4.23
N ALA A 65 9.58 -4.05 3.63
CA ALA A 65 10.54 -4.79 2.81
C ALA A 65 11.16 -6.01 3.53
N PRO A 66 11.55 -5.95 4.82
CA PRO A 66 12.02 -7.15 5.54
C PRO A 66 10.95 -8.24 5.67
N ARG A 67 9.68 -7.86 5.83
CA ARG A 67 8.57 -8.82 5.92
C ARG A 67 8.29 -9.47 4.56
N LEU A 68 8.30 -8.68 3.49
CA LEU A 68 8.18 -9.20 2.12
C LEU A 68 9.30 -10.20 1.81
N GLU A 69 10.54 -9.93 2.24
CA GLU A 69 11.68 -10.83 2.04
C GLU A 69 11.50 -12.15 2.78
N GLN A 70 11.11 -12.11 4.05
CA GLN A 70 10.82 -13.30 4.85
C GLN A 70 9.73 -14.15 4.20
N LEU A 71 8.65 -13.53 3.73
CA LEU A 71 7.53 -14.22 3.09
C LEU A 71 7.95 -14.80 1.73
N ALA A 72 8.69 -14.06 0.91
CA ALA A 72 9.19 -14.57 -0.37
C ALA A 72 10.14 -15.78 -0.19
N ALA A 73 10.94 -15.80 0.88
CA ALA A 73 11.79 -16.94 1.24
C ALA A 73 10.99 -18.17 1.71
N ALA A 74 9.80 -17.96 2.27
CA ALA A 74 8.92 -19.01 2.77
C ALA A 74 7.97 -19.61 1.71
N ILE A 75 8.01 -19.10 0.47
CA ILE A 75 7.22 -19.66 -0.63
C ILE A 75 7.85 -20.98 -1.09
N HIS A 76 7.02 -22.02 -1.11
CA HIS A 76 7.34 -23.36 -1.60
C HIS A 76 6.41 -23.80 -2.74
N SER A 77 5.27 -23.12 -2.94
CA SER A 77 4.43 -23.31 -4.12
C SER A 77 4.99 -22.55 -5.32
N GLY A 78 5.46 -23.26 -6.35
CA GLY A 78 5.97 -22.66 -7.60
C GLY A 78 7.48 -22.35 -7.58
N ASN A 79 7.91 -21.45 -8.47
CA ASN A 79 9.31 -21.03 -8.58
C ASN A 79 9.49 -19.59 -8.06
N PRO A 80 9.78 -19.40 -6.76
CA PRO A 80 9.84 -18.06 -6.16
C PRO A 80 11.13 -17.30 -6.47
N ARG A 81 12.12 -17.90 -7.15
CA ARG A 81 13.45 -17.29 -7.33
C ARG A 81 13.41 -15.88 -7.94
N PRO A 82 12.61 -15.60 -9.00
CA PRO A 82 12.52 -14.24 -9.53
C PRO A 82 11.91 -13.25 -8.53
N LEU A 83 10.91 -13.68 -7.75
CA LEU A 83 10.29 -12.86 -6.72
C LEU A 83 11.30 -12.55 -5.60
N GLN A 84 12.00 -13.56 -5.09
CA GLN A 84 13.04 -13.41 -4.07
C GLN A 84 14.13 -12.43 -4.50
N ALA A 85 14.61 -12.54 -5.74
CA ALA A 85 15.61 -11.62 -6.28
C ALA A 85 15.09 -10.18 -6.36
N SER A 86 13.85 -9.98 -6.83
CA SER A 86 13.24 -8.64 -6.90
C SER A 86 13.03 -8.01 -5.52
N VAL A 87 12.67 -8.80 -4.51
CA VAL A 87 12.50 -8.32 -3.12
C VAL A 87 13.85 -7.96 -2.48
N ALA A 88 14.90 -8.73 -2.76
CA ALA A 88 16.26 -8.38 -2.33
C ALA A 88 16.73 -7.05 -2.95
N ALA A 89 16.44 -6.83 -4.25
CA ALA A 89 16.74 -5.57 -4.91
C ALA A 89 15.94 -4.39 -4.30
N LEU A 90 14.66 -4.59 -3.99
CA LEU A 90 13.84 -3.60 -3.28
C LEU A 90 14.45 -3.26 -1.91
N ARG A 91 14.87 -4.26 -1.14
CA ARG A 91 15.50 -4.05 0.17
C ARG A 91 16.78 -3.23 0.07
N ALA A 92 17.62 -3.53 -0.93
CA ALA A 92 18.83 -2.75 -1.19
C ALA A 92 18.50 -1.29 -1.56
N GLN A 93 17.50 -1.07 -2.42
CA GLN A 93 17.07 0.27 -2.80
C GLN A 93 16.51 1.06 -1.61
N CYS A 94 15.77 0.41 -0.71
CA CYS A 94 15.28 1.04 0.51
C CYS A 94 16.40 1.52 1.45
N GLN A 95 17.61 0.96 1.36
CA GLN A 95 18.77 1.39 2.14
C GLN A 95 19.55 2.52 1.46
N SER A 96 19.56 2.56 0.13
CA SER A 96 20.35 3.53 -0.64
C SER A 96 19.58 4.79 -1.04
N ALA A 97 18.34 4.62 -1.51
CA ALA A 97 17.50 5.70 -2.03
C ALA A 97 16.00 5.38 -1.81
N PRO A 98 15.51 5.49 -0.55
CA PRO A 98 14.14 5.11 -0.19
C PRO A 98 13.05 5.98 -0.82
N ALA A 99 13.39 7.15 -1.37
CA ALA A 99 12.45 7.99 -2.12
C ALA A 99 12.22 7.49 -3.56
N ASP A 100 13.13 6.68 -4.10
CA ASP A 100 13.20 6.31 -5.53
C ASP A 100 12.99 4.80 -5.72
N ILE A 101 11.95 4.25 -5.06
CA ILE A 101 11.69 2.81 -5.04
C ILE A 101 10.65 2.35 -6.07
N ASP A 102 9.92 3.25 -6.73
CA ASP A 102 8.76 2.89 -7.55
C ASP A 102 9.11 1.89 -8.67
N ALA A 103 10.24 2.11 -9.35
CA ALA A 103 10.68 1.21 -10.42
C ALA A 103 11.02 -0.19 -9.91
N VAL A 104 11.73 -0.31 -8.78
CA VAL A 104 12.08 -1.62 -8.21
C VAL A 104 10.87 -2.29 -7.53
N PHE A 105 9.94 -1.51 -6.98
CA PHE A 105 8.71 -2.04 -6.42
C PHE A 105 7.78 -2.60 -7.50
N SER A 106 7.71 -1.96 -8.67
CA SER A 106 7.01 -2.55 -9.84
C SER A 106 7.60 -3.90 -10.23
N GLN A 107 8.91 -4.09 -10.16
CA GLN A 107 9.54 -5.37 -10.47
C GLN A 107 9.13 -6.48 -9.49
N VAL A 108 8.87 -6.14 -8.22
CA VAL A 108 8.31 -7.09 -7.23
C VAL A 108 6.90 -7.50 -7.63
N HIS A 109 6.06 -6.53 -8.01
CA HIS A 109 4.70 -6.80 -8.47
C HIS A 109 4.67 -7.66 -9.74
N ASP A 110 5.51 -7.36 -10.73
CA ASP A 110 5.59 -8.15 -11.96
C ASP A 110 6.15 -9.55 -11.71
N ALA A 111 7.10 -9.70 -10.77
CA ALA A 111 7.61 -11.00 -10.37
C ALA A 111 6.57 -11.83 -9.61
N PHE A 112 5.70 -11.18 -8.84
CA PHE A 112 4.55 -11.82 -8.22
C PHE A 112 3.57 -12.33 -9.28
N HIS A 113 3.21 -11.53 -10.28
CA HIS A 113 2.34 -12.00 -11.38
C HIS A 113 2.93 -13.19 -12.13
N ARG A 114 4.23 -13.15 -12.45
CA ARG A 114 4.92 -14.30 -13.06
C ARG A 114 4.89 -15.57 -12.21
N LEU A 115 4.76 -15.46 -10.88
CA LEU A 115 4.67 -16.62 -9.99
C LEU A 115 3.26 -17.24 -10.00
N VAL A 116 2.23 -16.43 -10.19
CA VAL A 116 0.83 -16.83 -9.96
C VAL A 116 -0.03 -16.95 -11.22
N GLU A 117 0.40 -16.36 -12.33
CA GLU A 117 -0.31 -16.44 -13.61
C GLU A 117 -0.03 -17.80 -14.30
N PRO A 118 -1.06 -18.45 -14.88
CA PRO A 118 -0.87 -19.65 -15.68
C PRO A 118 0.10 -19.40 -16.85
N HIS A 119 0.97 -20.37 -17.12
CA HIS A 119 1.89 -20.37 -18.27
C HIS A 119 1.40 -21.31 -19.38
#